data_AF-A0A7U6KL55-F1
#
_entry.id   AF-A0A7U6KL55-F1
#
_cell.length_a   1.000
_cell.length_b   1.000
_cell.length_c   1.000
_cell.angle_alpha   90.00
_cell.angle_beta   90.00
_cell.angle_gamma   90.00
#
_symmetry.space_group_name_H-M   'P 1'
#
loop_
_entity.id
_entity.type
_entity.pdbx_description
1 polymer ?
#
loop_
_entity_poly.entity_id
_entity_poly.type
_entity_poly.pdbx_seq_one_letter_code
_entity_poly.pdbx_strand_id
1 'polypeptide(L)'
;MSSTHRSNPEINLPLHVANVVCVRAGKAMPFTRDEMSAIDKAPITAPVAVNFMGLTTDEQADRKHHGGPLKAVHQLPMATYEKINTEFDLKVRIGTLGENPHH
;
A
#
# COMPACT_ATOMS: atom_id res chain seq x y z
N MET A 1 45.17 -13.71 -4.84
CA MET A 1 44.18 -13.65 -5.94
C MET A 1 43.19 -12.56 -5.58
N SER A 2 43.27 -11.43 -6.27
CA SER A 2 42.54 -10.20 -5.96
C SER A 2 41.09 -10.32 -6.46
N SER A 3 40.12 -10.28 -5.54
CA SER A 3 38.70 -10.23 -5.88
C SER A 3 38.33 -8.77 -6.15
N THR A 4 38.08 -8.44 -7.41
CA THR A 4 37.62 -7.13 -7.85
C THR A 4 36.18 -6.93 -7.37
N HIS A 5 36.02 -6.14 -6.32
CA HIS A 5 34.73 -5.62 -5.90
C HIS A 5 34.20 -4.72 -7.03
N ARG A 6 33.30 -5.24 -7.88
CA ARG A 6 32.60 -4.38 -8.85
C ARG A 6 31.76 -3.38 -8.04
N SER A 7 32.13 -2.11 -8.12
CA SER A 7 31.32 -1.00 -7.63
C SER A 7 29.97 -1.05 -8.34
N ASN A 8 28.90 -1.22 -7.56
CA ASN A 8 27.53 -1.09 -8.03
C ASN A 8 27.41 0.32 -8.67
N PRO A 9 26.88 0.48 -9.89
CA PRO A 9 26.71 1.81 -10.46
C PRO A 9 25.87 2.64 -9.49
N GLU A 10 26.33 3.84 -9.16
CA GLU A 10 25.58 4.77 -8.33
C GLU A 10 24.22 5.01 -8.99
N ILE A 11 23.18 4.35 -8.47
CA ILE A 11 21.83 4.52 -8.98
C ILE A 11 21.40 5.90 -8.51
N ASN A 12 21.55 6.90 -9.38
CA ASN A 12 21.02 8.24 -9.17
C ASN A 12 19.50 8.21 -9.32
N LEU A 13 18.81 7.63 -8.34
CA LEU A 13 17.35 7.62 -8.29
C LEU A 13 16.86 9.05 -8.01
N PRO A 14 15.73 9.47 -8.61
CA PRO A 14 15.11 10.72 -8.24
C PRO A 14 14.83 10.72 -6.73
N LEU A 15 15.38 11.72 -6.03
CA LEU A 15 15.18 11.91 -4.59
C LEU A 15 13.70 12.11 -4.24
N HIS A 16 12.89 12.53 -5.22
CA HIS A 16 11.47 12.74 -5.11
C HIS A 16 10.74 12.11 -6.30
N VAL A 17 9.84 11.17 -6.01
CA VAL A 17 9.03 10.45 -7.01
C VAL A 17 7.56 10.84 -6.99
N ALA A 18 7.02 11.21 -5.82
CA ALA A 18 5.65 11.68 -5.65
C ALA A 18 5.44 12.28 -4.24
N ASN A 19 4.34 13.02 -4.09
CA ASN A 19 3.81 13.44 -2.80
C ASN A 19 2.72 12.48 -2.33
N VAL A 20 2.76 12.08 -1.06
CA VAL A 20 1.63 11.35 -0.45
C VAL A 20 0.54 12.35 -0.11
N VAL A 21 -0.61 12.25 -0.78
CA VAL A 21 -1.73 13.19 -0.58
C VAL A 21 -2.69 12.73 0.51
N CYS A 22 -2.80 11.42 0.75
CA CYS A 22 -3.61 10.88 1.84
C CYS A 22 -3.16 9.47 2.20
N VAL A 23 -3.26 9.16 3.50
CA VAL A 23 -2.94 7.87 4.09
C VAL A 23 -4.23 7.19 4.55
N ARG A 24 -4.36 5.90 4.25
CA ARG A 24 -5.53 5.07 4.55
C ARG A 24 -5.14 3.85 5.36
N ALA A 25 -6.06 3.42 6.22
CA ALA A 25 -5.98 2.18 6.98
C ALA A 25 -7.34 1.49 7.03
N GLY A 26 -7.30 0.17 7.19
CA GLY A 26 -8.45 -0.70 7.31
C GLY A 26 -8.40 -1.53 8.59
N LYS A 27 -9.58 -1.95 9.03
CA LYS A 27 -9.75 -2.97 10.07
C LYS A 27 -10.18 -4.27 9.42
N ALA A 28 -9.74 -5.39 9.98
CA ALA A 28 -10.18 -6.70 9.52
C ALA A 28 -11.68 -6.84 9.81
N MET A 29 -12.47 -7.01 8.75
CA MET A 29 -13.92 -7.21 8.81
C MET A 29 -14.29 -8.54 8.14
N PRO A 30 -15.44 -9.16 8.50
CA PRO A 30 -15.93 -10.34 7.82
C PRO A 30 -16.04 -10.12 6.31
N PHE A 31 -15.57 -11.10 5.54
CA PHE A 31 -15.55 -11.08 4.09
C PHE A 31 -16.02 -12.43 3.54
N THR A 32 -15.92 -12.62 2.23
CA THR A 32 -16.43 -13.84 1.58
C THR A 32 -15.82 -15.12 2.16
N ARG A 33 -16.60 -16.21 2.20
CA ARG A 33 -16.13 -17.54 2.63
C ARG A 33 -15.61 -17.59 4.08
N ASP A 34 -16.25 -16.84 4.97
CA ASP A 34 -15.93 -16.78 6.41
C ASP A 34 -14.49 -16.31 6.72
N GLU A 35 -13.84 -15.65 5.76
CA GLU A 35 -12.51 -15.06 5.92
C GLU A 35 -12.60 -13.62 6.39
N MET A 36 -11.56 -13.16 7.08
CA MET A 36 -11.42 -11.75 7.47
C MET A 36 -10.60 -10.98 6.42
N SER A 37 -10.98 -9.73 6.15
CA SER A 37 -10.24 -8.87 5.23
C SER A 37 -10.18 -7.44 5.72
N ALA A 38 -9.01 -6.82 5.56
CA ALA A 38 -8.78 -5.38 5.78
C ALA A 38 -8.57 -4.62 4.46
N ILE A 39 -9.09 -5.18 3.34
CA ILE A 39 -8.92 -4.59 2.01
C ILE A 39 -9.62 -3.24 1.87
N ASP A 40 -10.70 -3.01 2.62
CA ASP A 40 -11.40 -1.74 2.59
C ASP A 40 -10.74 -0.74 3.55
N LYS A 41 -10.13 0.29 2.98
CA LYS A 41 -9.35 1.28 3.71
C LYS A 41 -9.99 2.67 3.67
N ALA A 42 -10.04 3.32 4.82
CA ALA A 42 -10.57 4.66 5.00
C ALA A 42 -9.45 5.68 5.25
N PRO A 43 -9.64 6.96 4.88
CA PRO A 43 -8.67 8.01 5.19
C PRO A 43 -8.41 8.13 6.70
N ILE A 44 -7.15 8.31 7.06
CA ILE A 44 -6.75 8.67 8.43
C ILE A 44 -6.58 10.19 8.47
N THR A 45 -7.15 10.84 9.48
CA THR A 45 -7.09 12.30 9.66
C THR A 45 -6.06 12.76 10.70
N ALA A 46 -5.57 11.83 11.53
CA ALA A 46 -4.55 12.07 12.55
C ALA A 46 -3.20 11.48 12.14
N PRO A 47 -2.07 12.02 12.65
CA PRO A 47 -0.77 11.38 12.48
C PRO A 47 -0.78 9.93 12.96
N VAL A 48 -0.10 9.04 12.23
CA VAL A 48 0.00 7.62 12.53
C VAL A 48 1.46 7.19 12.56
N ALA A 49 1.82 6.36 13.53
CA ALA A 49 3.14 5.78 13.59
C ALA A 49 3.30 4.67 12.54
N VAL A 50 4.50 4.58 11.96
CA VAL A 50 4.90 3.48 11.09
C VAL A 50 5.89 2.62 11.85
N ASN A 51 5.66 1.31 11.89
CA ASN A 51 6.59 0.34 12.45
C ASN A 51 6.99 -0.69 11.38
N PHE A 52 7.77 -1.69 11.79
CA PHE A 52 8.26 -2.75 10.90
C PHE A 52 7.14 -3.52 10.16
N MET A 53 5.92 -3.53 10.70
CA MET A 53 4.75 -4.21 10.12
C MET A 53 3.86 -3.29 9.29
N GLY A 54 4.05 -1.96 9.34
CA GLY A 54 3.23 -0.98 8.63
C GLY A 54 2.68 0.13 9.52
N LEU A 55 1.55 0.70 9.12
CA LEU A 55 0.84 1.73 9.89
C LEU A 55 0.22 1.10 11.15
N THR A 56 0.39 1.70 12.33
CA THR A 56 -0.13 1.13 13.58
C THR A 56 -1.66 1.02 13.65
N THR A 57 -2.37 1.74 12.78
CA THR A 57 -3.83 1.71 12.68
C THR A 57 -4.35 0.79 11.57
N ASP A 58 -3.48 0.27 10.71
CA ASP A 58 -3.84 -0.63 9.60
C ASP A 58 -3.67 -2.10 10.03
N GLU A 59 -4.70 -2.90 9.80
CA GLU A 59 -4.66 -4.33 10.08
C GLU A 59 -4.30 -5.14 8.85
N GLN A 60 -3.61 -6.25 9.08
CA GLN A 60 -3.30 -7.25 8.05
C GLN A 60 -3.97 -8.55 8.47
N ALA A 61 -5.07 -8.90 7.80
CA ALA A 61 -5.93 -10.02 8.20
C ALA A 61 -5.24 -11.39 8.06
N ASP A 62 -4.37 -11.56 7.06
CA ASP A 62 -3.59 -12.80 6.86
C ASP A 62 -2.10 -12.48 6.65
N ARG A 63 -1.29 -12.58 7.70
CA ARG A 63 0.14 -12.29 7.61
C ARG A 63 0.96 -13.38 6.91
N LYS A 64 0.39 -14.54 6.62
CA LYS A 64 1.08 -15.62 5.89
C LYS A 64 1.17 -15.29 4.41
N HIS A 65 0.11 -14.72 3.83
CA HIS A 65 0.07 -14.39 2.40
C HIS A 65 -0.08 -12.88 2.15
N HIS A 66 -0.87 -12.18 2.96
CA HIS A 66 -1.34 -10.80 2.78
C HIS A 66 -0.85 -9.87 3.91
N GLY A 67 0.40 -9.42 3.78
CA GLY A 67 1.03 -8.52 4.74
C GLY A 67 2.45 -8.96 5.07
N GLY A 68 2.87 -8.63 6.28
CA GLY A 68 4.23 -8.82 6.76
C GLY A 68 5.16 -7.66 6.37
N PRO A 69 6.41 -7.68 6.84
CA PRO A 69 7.34 -6.56 6.68
C PRO A 69 7.62 -6.20 5.21
N LEU A 70 7.63 -7.20 4.33
CA LEU A 70 7.85 -7.01 2.89
C LEU A 70 6.60 -6.48 2.15
N LYS A 71 5.46 -6.44 2.82
CA LYS A 71 4.18 -5.90 2.31
C LYS A 71 3.54 -4.95 3.34
N ALA A 72 4.37 -4.24 4.10
CA ALA A 72 3.96 -3.40 5.22
C ALA A 72 3.08 -2.22 4.79
N VAL A 73 3.27 -1.73 3.56
CA VAL A 73 2.52 -0.64 2.95
C VAL A 73 2.22 -1.00 1.49
N HIS A 74 0.97 -0.82 1.07
CA HIS A 74 0.58 -0.95 -0.34
C HIS A 74 0.29 0.44 -0.92
N GLN A 75 0.93 0.81 -2.02
CA GLN A 75 0.71 2.09 -2.69
C GLN A 75 0.05 1.87 -4.05
N LEU A 76 -0.90 2.75 -4.40
CA LEU A 76 -1.54 2.76 -5.70
C LEU A 76 -1.80 4.21 -6.16
N PRO A 77 -1.44 4.58 -7.41
CA PRO A 77 -1.74 5.91 -7.94
C PRO A 77 -3.24 6.09 -8.18
N MET A 78 -3.72 7.33 -8.05
CA MET A 78 -5.09 7.73 -8.38
C MET A 78 -5.48 7.39 -9.83
N ALA A 79 -4.54 7.51 -10.76
CA ALA A 79 -4.74 7.18 -12.16
C ALA A 79 -5.18 5.71 -12.39
N THR A 80 -4.92 4.79 -11.45
CA THR A 80 -5.43 3.41 -11.56
C THR A 80 -6.94 3.36 -11.40
N TYR A 81 -7.51 4.14 -10.46
CA TYR A 81 -8.96 4.23 -10.27
C TYR A 81 -9.65 4.85 -11.49
N GLU A 82 -9.07 5.89 -12.07
CA GLU A 82 -9.58 6.53 -13.29
C GLU A 82 -9.65 5.53 -14.45
N LYS A 83 -8.60 4.73 -14.64
CA LYS A 83 -8.55 3.67 -15.67
C LYS A 83 -9.61 2.61 -15.45
N ILE A 84 -9.73 2.08 -14.23
CA ILE A 84 -10.72 1.05 -13.90
C ILE A 84 -12.14 1.58 -14.10
N ASN A 85 -12.43 2.78 -13.60
CA ASN A 85 -13.74 3.39 -13.72
C ASN A 85 -14.13 3.66 -15.18
N THR A 86 -13.17 4.08 -16.01
CA THR A 86 -13.38 4.31 -17.44
C THR A 86 -13.61 3.01 -18.21
N GLU A 87 -12.74 2.01 -18.01
CA GLU A 87 -12.76 0.75 -18.77
C GLU A 87 -14.02 -0.07 -18.50
N PHE A 88 -14.49 -0.07 -17.24
CA PHE A 88 -15.59 -0.92 -16.80
C PHE A 88 -16.89 -0.17 -16.51
N ASP A 89 -16.96 1.13 -16.80
CA ASP A 89 -18.08 2.02 -16.46
C ASP A 89 -18.47 1.90 -14.97
N LEU A 90 -17.46 1.99 -14.09
CA LEU A 90 -17.61 1.87 -12.64
C LEU A 90 -17.38 3.18 -11.92
N LYS A 91 -17.75 3.20 -10.64
CA LYS A 91 -17.45 4.28 -9.68
C LYS A 91 -16.80 3.72 -8.44
N VAL A 92 -15.70 3.00 -8.63
CA VAL A 92 -14.92 2.40 -7.56
C VAL A 92 -14.37 3.52 -6.66
N ARG A 93 -14.61 3.40 -5.36
CA ARG A 93 -14.13 4.35 -4.35
C ARG A 93 -12.65 4.11 -4.05
N ILE A 94 -11.89 5.19 -3.90
CA ILE A 94 -10.51 5.12 -3.40
C ILE A 94 -10.49 4.46 -2.01
N GLY A 95 -9.62 3.48 -1.81
CA GLY A 95 -9.47 2.68 -0.60
C GLY A 95 -10.00 1.26 -0.74
N THR A 96 -10.74 0.94 -1.80
CA THR A 96 -11.33 -0.41 -1.97
C THR A 96 -10.35 -1.45 -2.52
N LEU A 97 -9.14 -1.04 -2.94
CA LEU A 97 -8.14 -1.93 -3.52
C LEU A 97 -7.00 -2.23 -2.54
N GLY A 98 -7.18 -1.88 -1.26
CA GLY A 98 -6.24 -2.20 -0.18
C GLY A 98 -5.02 -1.28 -0.12
N GLU A 99 -5.04 -0.12 -0.76
CA GLU A 99 -3.93 0.85 -0.73
C GLU A 99 -3.94 1.71 0.54
N ASN A 100 -2.74 2.00 1.04
CA ASN A 100 -2.48 2.82 2.21
C ASN A 100 -2.20 4.28 1.78
N PRO A 101 -1.02 4.64 1.22
CA PRO A 101 -0.87 5.91 0.52
C PRO A 101 -1.42 5.84 -0.90
N HIS A 102 -2.02 6.95 -1.32
CA HIS A 102 -2.07 7.31 -2.73
C HIS A 102 -1.33 8.63 -2.96
N HIS A 103 -0.98 8.80 -4.23
CA HIS A 103 -0.29 9.95 -4.80
C HIS A 103 -1.01 10.40 -6.07
#